data_AF-A0A0J6S152-F1
#
_entry.id   AF-A0A0J6S152-F1
#
_cell.length_a   1.000
_cell.length_b   1.000
_cell.length_c   1.000
_cell.angle_alpha   90.00
_cell.angle_beta   90.00
_cell.angle_gamma   90.00
#
_symmetry.space_group_name_H-M   'P 1'
#
loop_
_entity.id
_entity.type
_entity.pdbx_description
1 polymer ?
#
loop_
_entity_poly.entity_id
_entity_poly.type
_entity_poly.pdbx_seq_one_letter_code
_entity_poly.pdbx_strand_id
1 'polypeptide(L)'
;MSRPTVGIRPITPEDAAEMLFARGIVPALVETDTALAEALWNALMAASIRVGSAPNDFGAVRVALTRLAYEAELSGRRRECRRYQPESSRRR
;
A
#
# COMPACT_ATOMS: atom_id res chain seq x y z
N MET A 1 -2.43 40.97 0.02
CA MET A 1 -2.30 39.83 -0.91
C MET A 1 -1.97 38.59 -0.09
N SER A 2 -2.99 37.82 0.30
CA SER A 2 -2.80 36.58 1.05
C SER A 2 -2.30 35.50 0.10
N ARG A 3 -1.08 35.00 0.33
CA ARG A 3 -0.56 33.82 -0.37
C ARG A 3 -1.56 32.67 -0.19
N PRO A 4 -1.95 31.94 -1.25
CA PRO A 4 -2.73 30.74 -1.06
C PRO A 4 -1.91 29.77 -0.21
N THR A 5 -2.39 29.48 0.99
CA THR A 5 -1.88 28.40 1.81
C THR A 5 -2.10 27.15 0.97
N VAL A 6 -1.05 26.66 0.32
CA VAL A 6 -1.06 25.34 -0.32
C VAL A 6 -1.34 24.39 0.82
N GLY A 7 -2.61 24.00 0.97
CA GLY A 7 -3.06 23.10 2.01
C GLY A 7 -2.25 21.83 1.87
N ILE A 8 -1.32 21.63 2.80
CA ILE A 8 -0.61 20.38 2.95
C ILE A 8 -1.70 19.40 3.37
N ARG A 9 -2.27 18.66 2.40
CA ARG A 9 -3.23 17.61 2.73
C ARG A 9 -2.44 16.52 3.47
N PRO A 10 -2.85 16.15 4.69
CA PRO A 10 -2.24 15.02 5.36
C PRO A 10 -2.49 13.77 4.51
N ILE A 11 -1.48 12.91 4.41
CA ILE A 11 -1.59 11.62 3.75
C ILE A 11 -2.43 10.72 4.65
N THR A 12 -3.44 10.10 4.05
CA THR A 12 -4.29 9.16 4.77
C THR A 12 -3.52 7.86 5.06
N PRO A 13 -3.91 7.09 6.09
CA PRO A 13 -3.32 5.77 6.31
C PRO A 13 -3.39 4.85 5.09
N GLU A 14 -4.47 4.97 4.30
CA GLU A 14 -4.68 4.23 3.06
C GLU A 14 -3.69 4.63 1.98
N ASP A 15 -3.52 5.94 1.72
CA ASP A 15 -2.53 6.45 0.76
C ASP A 15 -1.11 6.00 1.13
N ALA A 16 -0.77 6.05 2.43
CA ALA A 16 0.51 5.59 2.93
C ALA A 16 0.70 4.07 2.71
N ALA A 17 -0.33 3.28 2.95
CA ALA A 17 -0.30 1.84 2.68
C ALA A 17 -0.13 1.54 1.19
N GLU A 18 -0.80 2.28 0.30
CA GLU A 18 -0.63 2.16 -1.15
C GLU A 18 0.79 2.50 -1.58
N MET A 19 1.37 3.58 -1.04
CA MET A 19 2.76 3.97 -1.30
C MET A 19 3.75 2.88 -0.88
N LEU A 20 3.53 2.26 0.29
CA LEU A 20 4.35 1.15 0.77
C LEU A 20 4.19 -0.08 -0.12
N PHE A 21 2.95 -0.44 -0.45
CA PHE A 21 2.64 -1.60 -1.29
C PHE A 21 3.22 -1.47 -2.70
N ALA A 22 3.12 -0.30 -3.32
CA ALA A 22 3.68 -0.01 -4.65
C ALA A 22 5.22 -0.16 -4.68
N ARG A 23 5.87 -0.08 -3.52
CA ARG A 23 7.33 -0.28 -3.35
C ARG A 23 7.70 -1.71 -2.96
N GLY A 24 6.73 -2.63 -2.96
CA GLY A 24 6.94 -4.03 -2.59
C GLY A 24 7.11 -4.26 -1.09
N ILE A 25 6.74 -3.28 -0.25
CA ILE A 25 6.74 -3.47 1.20
C ILE A 25 5.52 -4.31 1.57
N VAL A 26 5.77 -5.40 2.29
CA VAL A 26 4.74 -6.34 2.75
C VAL A 26 4.54 -6.20 4.26
N PRO A 27 3.37 -6.60 4.82
CA PRO A 27 3.09 -6.48 6.25
C PRO A 27 4.16 -7.10 7.16
N ALA A 28 4.76 -8.22 6.74
CA ALA A 28 5.84 -8.90 7.48
C ALA A 28 7.14 -8.08 7.61
N LEU A 29 7.34 -7.05 6.77
CA LEU A 29 8.52 -6.17 6.85
C LEU A 29 8.30 -4.96 7.76
N VAL A 30 7.06 -4.72 8.19
CA VAL A 30 6.64 -3.55 8.98
C VAL A 30 5.86 -3.95 10.22
N GLU A 31 6.20 -5.09 10.82
CA GLU A 31 5.53 -5.60 12.02
C GLU A 31 5.69 -4.67 13.23
N THR A 32 6.83 -3.98 13.29
CA THR A 32 7.14 -3.01 14.34
C THR A 32 6.88 -1.58 13.89
N ASP A 33 6.54 -0.72 14.84
CA ASP A 33 6.32 0.70 14.56
C ASP A 33 7.58 1.39 14.02
N THR A 34 8.77 0.97 14.47
CA THR A 34 10.05 1.46 13.96
C THR A 34 10.23 1.11 12.48
N ALA A 35 10.03 -0.17 12.11
CA ALA A 35 10.17 -0.61 10.73
C ALA A 35 9.14 0.07 9.82
N LEU A 36 7.91 0.25 10.30
CA LEU A 36 6.90 1.00 9.57
C LEU A 36 7.27 2.47 9.38
N ALA A 37 7.76 3.14 10.42
CA ALA A 37 8.19 4.53 10.35
C ALA A 37 9.35 4.71 9.36
N GLU A 38 10.34 3.82 9.38
CA GLU A 38 11.46 3.84 8.43
C GLU A 38 11.00 3.60 6.98
N ALA A 39 10.13 2.61 6.77
CA ALA A 39 9.58 2.32 5.45
C ALA A 39 8.77 3.51 4.92
N LEU A 40 7.94 4.12 5.78
CA LEU A 40 7.13 5.28 5.44
C LEU A 40 8.01 6.50 5.14
N TRP A 41 9.01 6.77 5.98
CA TRP A 41 9.97 7.85 5.74
C TRP A 41 10.65 7.70 4.37
N ASN A 42 11.16 6.50 4.07
CA ASN A 42 11.79 6.20 2.79
C ASN A 42 10.81 6.35 1.61
N ALA A 43 9.55 5.96 1.78
CA ALA A 43 8.52 6.13 0.75
C ALA A 43 8.20 7.61 0.51
N LEU A 44 8.07 8.42 1.56
CA LEU A 44 7.81 9.86 1.48
C LEU A 44 8.97 10.61 0.83
N MET A 45 10.21 10.31 1.24
CA MET A 45 11.41 10.90 0.67
C MET A 45 11.54 10.59 -0.81
N ALA A 46 11.30 9.33 -1.21
CA ALA A 46 11.34 8.94 -2.61
C ALA A 46 10.24 9.61 -3.46
N ALA A 47 9.10 9.92 -2.86
CA ALA A 47 8.01 10.66 -3.51
C ALA A 47 8.14 12.19 -3.40
N SER A 48 9.23 12.70 -2.80
CA SER A 48 9.42 14.13 -2.50
C SER A 48 8.27 14.75 -1.69
N ILE A 49 7.60 13.95 -0.85
CA ILE A 49 6.51 14.39 0.00
C ILE A 49 7.06 14.84 1.34
N ARG A 50 6.54 15.96 1.87
CA ARG A 50 6.95 16.47 3.17
C ARG A 50 6.50 15.52 4.28
N VAL A 51 7.42 15.21 5.18
CA VAL A 51 7.22 14.38 6.38
C VAL A 51 6.08 14.88 7.26
N GLY A 52 5.86 16.20 7.33
CA GLY A 52 4.73 16.78 8.08
C GLY A 52 3.33 16.37 7.57
N SER A 53 3.28 15.65 6.46
CA SER A 53 2.05 15.07 5.90
C SER A 53 1.90 13.59 6.26
N ALA A 54 2.85 12.98 6.98
CA ALA A 54 2.81 11.57 7.33
C ALA A 54 1.63 11.25 8.28
N PRO A 55 0.96 10.10 8.12
CA PRO A 55 -0.03 9.64 9.08
C PRO A 55 0.64 9.30 10.43
N ASN A 56 -0.04 9.66 11.51
CA ASN A 56 0.37 9.31 12.88
C ASN A 56 -0.23 7.98 13.36
N ASP A 57 -1.21 7.44 12.64
CA ASP A 57 -1.87 6.17 12.97
C ASP A 57 -1.22 5.00 12.23
N PHE A 58 -0.19 4.44 12.85
CA PHE A 58 0.54 3.28 12.34
C PHE A 58 -0.28 1.99 12.37
N GLY A 59 -1.30 1.90 13.23
CA GLY A 59 -2.22 0.77 13.25
C GLY A 59 -3.08 0.74 11.99
N ALA A 60 -3.67 1.89 11.63
CA ALA A 60 -4.47 2.03 10.43
C ALA A 60 -3.68 1.75 9.15
N VAL A 61 -2.42 2.23 9.06
CA VAL A 61 -1.54 1.94 7.91
C VAL A 61 -1.29 0.44 7.77
N ARG A 62 -1.02 -0.27 8.88
CA ARG A 62 -0.80 -1.73 8.85
C ARG A 62 -2.04 -2.50 8.43
N VAL A 63 -3.22 -2.10 8.92
CA VAL A 63 -4.50 -2.70 8.51
C VAL A 63 -4.74 -2.50 7.01
N ALA A 64 -4.56 -1.28 6.51
CA ALA A 64 -4.71 -0.98 5.09
C ALA A 64 -3.70 -1.75 4.22
N LEU A 65 -2.44 -1.83 4.64
CA LEU A 65 -1.40 -2.58 3.93
C LEU A 65 -1.70 -4.09 3.88
N THR A 66 -2.20 -4.64 5.00
CA THR A 66 -2.58 -6.05 5.09
C THR A 66 -3.73 -6.36 4.15
N ARG A 67 -4.72 -5.46 4.07
CA ARG A 67 -5.84 -5.58 3.14
C ARG A 67 -5.36 -5.57 1.69
N LEU A 68 -4.49 -4.62 1.30
CA LEU A 68 -3.92 -4.54 -0.05
C LEU A 68 -3.16 -5.82 -0.42
N ALA A 69 -2.34 -6.34 0.49
CA ALA A 69 -1.61 -7.58 0.27
C ALA A 69 -2.55 -8.78 0.06
N TYR A 70 -3.61 -8.90 0.88
CA TYR A 70 -4.60 -9.96 0.74
C TYR A 70 -5.40 -9.87 -0.57
N GLU A 71 -5.84 -8.67 -0.96
CA GLU A 71 -6.58 -8.45 -2.21
C GLU A 71 -5.70 -8.75 -3.45
N ALA A 72 -4.42 -8.40 -3.40
CA ALA A 72 -3.46 -8.73 -4.46
C ALA A 72 -3.24 -10.24 -4.57
N GLU A 73 -3.10 -10.94 -3.45
CA GLU A 73 -2.97 -12.41 -3.43
C GLU A 73 -4.22 -13.09 -3.99
N LEU A 74 -5.41 -12.67 -3.55
CA LEU A 74 -6.68 -13.20 -4.04
C LEU A 74 -6.83 -12.99 -5.55
N SER A 75 -6.43 -11.82 -6.04
CA SER A 75 -6.44 -11.48 -7.47
C SER A 75 -5.44 -12.35 -8.26
N GLY A 76 -4.26 -12.61 -7.70
CA GLY A 76 -3.27 -13.54 -8.25
C GLY A 76 -3.82 -14.96 -8.38
N ARG A 77 -4.38 -15.50 -7.28
CA ARG A 77 -5.01 -16.83 -7.25
C ARG A 77 -6.16 -16.96 -8.26
N ARG A 78 -6.99 -15.91 -8.40
CA ARG A 78 -8.06 -15.87 -9.42
C ARG A 78 -7.53 -15.96 -10.85
N ARG A 79 -6.41 -15.29 -11.16
CA ARG A 79 -5.77 -15.37 -12.47
C ARG A 79 -5.22 -16.77 -12.74
N GLU A 80 -4.63 -17.41 -11.74
CA GLU A 80 -4.13 -18.77 -11.82
C GLU A 80 -5.25 -19.79 -12.09
N CYS A 81 -6.36 -19.72 -11.33
CA CYS A 81 -7.53 -20.57 -11.58
C CYS A 81 -8.16 -20.35 -12.96
N ARG A 82 -8.20 -19.10 -13.47
CA ARG A 82 -8.69 -18.81 -14.82
C ARG A 82 -7.78 -19.38 -15.91
N ARG A 83 -6.47 -19.47 -15.64
CA ARG A 83 -5.48 -20.08 -16.54
C ARG A 83 -5.59 -21.61 -16.53
N TYR A 84 -5.96 -22.20 -15.40
CA TYR A 84 -6.28 -23.62 -15.25
C TYR A 84 -7.72 -23.94 -15.76
N GLN A 85 -8.09 -23.48 -16.96
CA GLN A 85 -9.22 -24.10 -17.64
C GLN A 85 -8.74 -25.46 -18.19
N PRO A 86 -9.22 -26.59 -17.64
CA PRO A 86 -8.82 -27.90 -18.16
C PRO A 86 -9.27 -28.02 -19.62
N GLU A 87 -8.37 -28.51 -20.48
CA GLU A 87 -8.64 -28.73 -21.92
C GLU A 87 -9.86 -29.63 -22.19
N SER A 88 -10.35 -30.32 -21.18
CA SER A 88 -11.58 -31.11 -21.18
C SER A 88 -12.84 -30.34 -21.61
N SER A 89 -12.84 -29.00 -21.56
CA SER A 89 -13.96 -28.17 -21.99
C SER A 89 -13.93 -27.74 -23.47
N ARG A 90 -12.87 -28.07 -24.24
CA ARG A 90 -12.73 -27.69 -25.67
C ARG A 90 -13.25 -28.71 -26.68
N ARG A 91 -13.76 -29.87 -26.23
CA ARG A 91 -14.39 -30.87 -27.11
C ARG A 91 -15.89 -30.97 -26.82
N ARG A 92 -16.68 -30.06 -27.37
CA ARG A 92 -18.08 -30.29 -27.74
C ARG A 92 -18.42 -29.45 -28.96
#